data_AF-A0A0G4NE02-F1
#
_entry.id   AF-A0A0G4NE02-F1
#
_cell.length_a   1.000
_cell.length_b   1.000
_cell.length_c   1.000
_cell.angle_alpha   90.00
_cell.angle_beta   90.00
_cell.angle_gamma   90.00
#
_symmetry.space_group_name_H-M   'P 1'
#
loop_
_entity.id
_entity.type
_entity.pdbx_description
1 polymer ?
#
loop_
_entity_poly.entity_id
_entity_poly.type
_entity_poly.pdbx_seq_one_letter_code
_entity_poly.pdbx_strand_id
1 'polypeptide(L)'
;MWKCMSCGAANGEVDEGKRIVDEVLRSKETTSEVAAGEEFKEEDDSEEETPEMSLAIEKDELETRERDWRRRREELEGVEEKTEAELTEMRSAVSDLQSALDASEQQVREAEKQKTDLRRLLEESRQRFEKVSKDLKTAQTKLGASLSSERSSMDSSRSGANGAAGPGSADNMYLKTILLQFLEQKDNRLREQLVPVLGRILQFNKTDEKKWRDAIQHINVR
;
A
#
# COMPACT_ATOMS: atom_id res chain seq x y z
N MET A 1 11.33 26.21 12.69
CA MET A 1 12.79 26.15 12.92
C MET A 1 13.24 24.73 12.68
N TRP A 2 13.96 24.46 11.59
CA TRP A 2 14.37 23.10 11.22
C TRP A 2 15.73 22.79 11.86
N LYS A 3 15.89 21.62 12.47
CA LYS A 3 17.14 21.13 13.06
C LYS A 3 17.77 20.09 12.14
N CYS A 4 19.10 20.14 11.99
CA CYS A 4 19.85 19.12 11.26
C CYS A 4 19.71 17.76 11.95
N MET A 5 19.25 16.72 11.25
CA MET A 5 19.06 15.38 11.81
C MET A 5 20.37 14.65 12.14
N SER A 6 21.50 15.09 11.58
CA SER A 6 22.82 14.45 11.81
C SER A 6 23.54 14.99 13.05
N CYS A 7 23.34 16.26 13.40
CA CYS A 7 24.05 16.91 14.52
C CYS A 7 23.15 17.67 15.50
N GLY A 8 21.84 17.74 15.26
CA GLY A 8 20.87 18.40 16.15
C GLY A 8 20.94 19.93 16.20
N ALA A 9 21.92 20.55 15.53
CA ALA A 9 22.12 21.99 15.52
C ALA A 9 20.95 22.73 14.83
N ALA A 10 20.53 23.84 15.43
CA ALA A 10 19.61 24.78 14.80
C ALA A 10 20.37 25.59 13.76
N ASN A 11 19.73 25.83 12.61
CA ASN A 11 20.31 26.54 11.47
C ASN A 11 20.79 27.94 11.92
N GLY A 12 22.10 28.13 12.09
CA GLY A 12 22.72 29.42 12.42
C GLY A 12 23.56 29.52 13.70
N GLU A 13 23.87 28.43 14.41
CA GLU A 13 24.67 28.51 15.66
C GLU A 13 26.12 27.98 15.55
N VAL A 14 26.61 27.76 14.33
CA VAL A 14 28.05 27.65 14.09
C VAL A 14 28.46 28.89 13.31
N ASP A 15 28.95 29.87 14.06
CA ASP A 15 29.49 31.11 13.54
C ASP A 15 30.83 30.78 12.85
N GLU A 16 30.75 30.31 11.61
CA GLU A 16 31.90 29.93 10.76
C GLU A 16 32.91 31.08 10.67
N GLY A 17 32.43 32.34 10.78
CA GLY A 17 33.28 33.52 10.86
C GLY A 17 34.17 33.56 12.09
N LYS A 18 33.66 33.21 13.28
CA LYS A 18 34.49 33.14 14.52
C LYS A 18 35.56 32.07 14.43
N ARG A 19 35.23 30.91 13.84
CA ARG A 19 36.20 29.82 13.65
C ARG A 19 37.37 30.24 12.77
N ILE A 20 37.08 30.91 11.66
CA ILE A 20 38.10 31.38 10.72
C ILE A 20 38.98 32.44 11.38
N VAL A 21 38.40 33.34 12.19
CA VAL A 21 39.16 34.37 12.92
C VAL A 21 40.11 33.74 13.95
N ASP A 22 39.65 32.76 14.72
CA ASP A 22 40.49 32.05 15.69
C ASP A 22 41.62 31.25 15.00
N GLU A 23 41.36 30.67 13.84
CA GLU A 23 42.35 29.92 13.06
C GLU A 23 43.43 30.83 12.42
N VAL A 24 43.03 32.02 11.95
CA VAL A 24 43.95 33.03 11.44
C VAL A 24 44.79 33.65 12.56
N LEU A 25 44.18 33.94 13.72
CA LEU A 25 44.91 34.47 14.87
C LEU A 25 45.92 33.46 15.43
N ARG A 26 45.55 32.18 15.48
CA ARG A 26 46.46 31.09 15.88
C ARG A 26 47.61 30.88 14.89
N SER A 27 47.33 31.01 13.59
CA SER A 27 48.38 30.96 12.55
C SER A 27 49.35 32.15 12.64
N LYS A 28 48.89 33.28 13.17
CA LYS A 28 49.68 34.49 13.39
C LYS A 28 50.55 34.42 14.66
N GLU A 29 50.11 33.71 15.69
CA GLU A 29 50.94 33.40 16.87
C GLU A 29 52.04 32.37 16.53
N THR A 30 51.72 31.34 15.72
CA THR A 30 52.74 30.37 15.29
C THR A 30 53.80 30.95 14.35
N THR A 31 53.52 32.09 13.71
CA THR A 31 54.49 32.80 12.86
C THR A 31 55.28 33.88 13.63
N SER A 32 54.83 34.31 14.82
CA SER A 32 55.56 35.27 15.65
C SER A 32 56.53 34.62 16.65
N GLU A 33 56.28 33.38 17.09
CA GLU A 33 57.16 32.67 18.04
C GLU A 33 58.39 32.00 17.41
N VAL A 34 58.49 31.92 16.08
CA VAL A 34 59.64 31.31 15.38
C VAL A 34 60.69 32.35 14.93
N ALA A 35 60.47 33.64 15.22
CA ALA A 35 61.32 34.74 14.74
C ALA A 35 62.18 35.40 15.83
N ALA A 36 62.72 34.62 16.78
CA ALA A 36 63.66 35.14 17.77
C ALA A 36 64.77 34.15 18.12
N GLY A 37 65.83 34.15 17.30
CA GLY A 37 67.17 33.74 17.71
C GLY A 37 67.73 32.51 17.01
N GLU A 38 68.50 32.72 15.94
CA GLU A 38 69.80 32.06 15.69
C GLU A 38 70.43 32.64 14.39
N GLU A 39 71.51 33.42 14.55
CA GLU A 39 72.43 33.74 13.45
C GLU A 39 73.23 32.48 13.09
N PHE A 40 73.06 31.95 11.88
CA PHE A 40 74.01 30.99 11.32
C PHE A 40 74.08 31.08 9.80
N LYS A 41 75.20 31.67 9.35
CA LYS A 41 75.93 31.40 8.10
C LYS A 41 75.14 31.51 6.79
N GLU A 42 75.19 32.72 6.24
CA GLU A 42 74.94 33.04 4.83
C GLU A 42 76.02 32.34 3.98
N GLU A 43 75.68 31.15 3.46
CA GLU A 43 76.32 30.57 2.27
C GLU A 43 75.44 30.96 1.08
N ASP A 44 75.91 31.98 0.36
CA ASP A 44 75.47 32.43 -0.95
C ASP A 44 75.69 31.30 -1.97
N ASP A 45 74.68 30.45 -2.14
CA ASP A 45 74.46 29.68 -3.36
C ASP A 45 73.28 30.35 -4.07
N SER A 46 73.60 31.46 -4.74
CA SER A 46 72.69 32.17 -5.62
C SER A 46 72.43 31.28 -6.84
N GLU A 47 71.54 30.32 -6.69
CA GLU A 47 70.85 29.69 -7.81
C GLU A 47 70.14 30.81 -8.57
N GLU A 48 70.73 31.28 -9.67
CA GLU A 48 70.03 32.13 -10.62
C GLU A 48 68.74 31.39 -11.00
N GLU A 49 67.60 31.85 -10.47
CA GLU A 49 66.28 31.49 -10.99
C GLU A 49 66.27 31.93 -12.45
N THR A 50 66.66 31.02 -13.33
CA THR A 50 66.64 31.30 -14.75
C THR A 50 65.17 31.49 -15.13
N PRO A 51 64.87 32.42 -16.04
CA PRO A 51 63.50 32.64 -16.52
C PRO A 51 62.86 31.33 -17.02
N GLU A 52 63.67 30.36 -17.46
CA GLU A 52 63.23 29.03 -17.87
C GLU A 52 62.64 28.19 -16.72
N MET A 53 63.20 28.23 -15.51
CA MET A 53 62.65 27.53 -14.34
C MET A 53 61.35 28.16 -13.85
N SER A 54 61.28 29.49 -13.81
CA SER A 54 60.03 30.21 -13.48
C SER A 54 58.92 29.89 -14.48
N LEU A 55 59.24 29.86 -15.78
CA LEU A 55 58.28 29.49 -16.83
C LEU A 55 57.87 28.01 -16.75
N ALA A 56 58.77 27.11 -16.33
CA ALA A 56 58.44 25.71 -16.12
C ALA A 56 57.45 25.51 -14.95
N ILE A 57 57.66 26.22 -13.84
CA ILE A 57 56.75 26.20 -12.69
C ILE A 57 55.39 26.77 -13.08
N GLU A 58 55.34 27.93 -13.73
CA GLU A 58 54.08 28.52 -14.20
C GLU A 58 53.33 27.59 -15.17
N LYS A 59 54.06 26.92 -16.08
CA LYS A 59 53.48 25.94 -16.99
C LYS A 59 52.88 24.75 -16.22
N ASP A 60 53.60 24.18 -15.27
CA ASP A 60 53.11 23.05 -14.47
C ASP A 60 51.91 23.45 -13.61
N GLU A 61 51.92 24.67 -13.06
CA GLU A 61 50.77 25.25 -12.36
C GLU A 61 49.56 25.49 -13.28
N LEU A 62 49.78 25.94 -14.51
CA LEU A 62 48.71 26.11 -15.49
C LEU A 62 48.14 24.76 -15.91
N GLU A 63 48.99 23.74 -16.13
CA GLU A 63 48.55 22.40 -16.47
C GLU A 63 47.77 21.74 -15.32
N THR A 64 48.17 21.95 -14.07
CA THR A 64 47.42 21.46 -12.90
C THR A 64 46.07 22.17 -12.77
N ARG A 65 46.04 23.50 -12.91
CA ARG A 65 44.78 24.27 -12.94
C ARG A 65 43.88 23.80 -14.08
N GLU A 66 44.42 23.55 -15.28
CA GLU A 66 43.65 23.05 -16.42
C GLU A 66 43.06 21.67 -16.14
N ARG A 67 43.84 20.75 -15.55
CA ARG A 67 43.37 19.42 -15.14
C ARG A 67 42.26 19.51 -14.10
N ASP A 68 42.39 20.37 -13.09
CA ASP A 68 41.37 20.57 -12.07
C ASP A 68 40.11 21.22 -12.63
N TRP A 69 40.26 22.19 -13.54
CA TRP A 69 39.14 22.79 -14.27
C TRP A 69 38.40 21.76 -15.12
N ARG A 70 39.14 20.86 -15.80
CA ARG A 70 38.55 19.77 -16.57
C ARG A 70 37.78 18.79 -15.68
N ARG A 71 38.38 18.38 -14.56
CA ARG A 71 37.71 17.50 -13.57
C ARG A 71 36.40 18.12 -13.05
N ARG A 72 36.43 19.40 -12.64
CA ARG A 72 35.20 20.09 -12.16
C ARG A 72 34.13 20.19 -13.23
N ARG A 73 34.52 20.37 -14.49
CA ARG A 73 33.58 20.37 -15.62
C ARG A 73 32.95 19.00 -15.81
N GLU A 74 33.74 17.94 -15.84
CA GLU A 74 33.25 16.55 -15.94
C GLU A 74 32.34 16.19 -14.76
N GLU A 75 32.66 16.64 -13.54
CA GLU A 75 31.81 16.47 -12.36
C GLU A 75 30.47 17.20 -12.50
N LEU A 76 30.46 18.44 -12.99
CA LEU A 76 29.24 19.20 -13.22
C LEU A 76 28.37 18.58 -14.32
N GLU A 77 28.97 18.19 -15.45
CA GLU A 77 28.29 17.48 -16.55
C GLU A 77 27.69 16.15 -16.05
N GLY A 78 28.43 15.42 -15.21
CA GLY A 78 27.94 14.18 -14.61
C GLY A 78 26.80 14.37 -13.60
N VAL A 79 26.75 15.51 -12.91
CA VAL A 79 25.59 15.86 -12.07
C VAL A 79 24.41 16.28 -12.92
N GLU A 80 24.63 17.08 -13.96
CA GLU A 80 23.60 17.48 -14.92
C GLU A 80 22.93 16.25 -15.54
N GLU A 81 23.71 15.32 -16.10
CA GLU A 81 23.20 14.08 -16.70
C GLU A 81 22.37 13.25 -15.71
N LYS A 82 22.84 13.14 -14.45
CA LYS A 82 22.07 12.44 -13.40
C LYS A 82 20.74 13.12 -13.11
N THR A 83 20.73 14.45 -12.98
CA THR A 83 19.49 15.19 -12.74
C THR A 83 18.53 15.14 -13.93
N GLU A 84 19.04 15.12 -15.15
CA GLU A 84 18.22 14.92 -16.36
C GLU A 84 17.61 13.52 -16.38
N ALA A 85 18.40 12.49 -16.10
CA ALA A 85 17.92 11.12 -16.00
C ALA A 85 16.83 10.97 -14.92
N GLU A 86 17.08 11.47 -13.71
CA GLU A 86 16.10 11.47 -12.61
C GLU A 86 14.82 12.24 -12.99
N LEU A 87 14.94 13.38 -13.67
CA LEU A 87 13.79 14.15 -14.13
C LEU A 87 12.97 13.41 -15.19
N THR A 88 13.62 12.68 -16.10
CA THR A 88 12.90 11.84 -17.06
C THR A 88 12.17 10.68 -16.39
N GLU A 89 12.79 10.05 -15.39
CA GLU A 89 12.17 8.99 -14.58
C GLU A 89 11.00 9.52 -13.74
N MET A 90 11.15 10.69 -13.13
CA MET A 90 10.04 11.33 -12.41
C MET A 90 8.87 11.65 -13.35
N ARG A 91 9.15 12.11 -14.58
CA ARG A 91 8.10 12.38 -15.57
C ARG A 91 7.40 11.11 -16.03
N SER A 92 8.12 10.01 -16.25
CA SER A 92 7.49 8.73 -16.60
C SER A 92 6.65 8.19 -15.45
N ALA A 93 7.16 8.24 -14.21
CA ALA A 93 6.40 7.84 -13.02
C ALA A 93 5.11 8.64 -12.84
N VAL A 94 5.14 9.96 -13.09
CA VAL A 94 3.93 10.81 -13.07
C VAL A 94 2.94 10.39 -14.16
N SER A 95 3.41 10.10 -15.38
CA SER A 95 2.58 9.62 -16.48
C SER A 95 1.90 8.28 -16.15
N ASP A 96 2.62 7.36 -15.52
CA ASP A 96 2.09 6.07 -15.09
C ASP A 96 1.02 6.23 -14.00
N LEU A 97 1.25 7.11 -13.03
CA LEU A 97 0.27 7.41 -11.98
C LEU A 97 -1.01 8.06 -12.55
N GLN A 98 -0.87 8.96 -13.52
CA GLN A 98 -2.02 9.55 -14.22
C GLN A 98 -2.84 8.46 -14.94
N SER A 99 -2.15 7.57 -15.67
CA SER A 99 -2.81 6.46 -16.37
C SER A 99 -3.51 5.50 -15.41
N ALA A 100 -2.90 5.21 -14.26
CA ALA A 100 -3.49 4.37 -13.22
C ALA A 100 -4.71 5.05 -12.56
N LEU A 101 -4.66 6.37 -12.35
CA LEU A 101 -5.78 7.13 -11.82
C LEU A 101 -6.96 7.13 -12.79
N ASP A 102 -6.73 7.39 -14.07
CA ASP A 102 -7.76 7.35 -15.12
C ASP A 102 -8.41 5.97 -15.21
N ALA A 103 -7.61 4.90 -15.14
CA ALA A 103 -8.11 3.53 -15.12
C ALA A 103 -8.96 3.24 -13.88
N SER A 104 -8.54 3.73 -12.70
CA SER A 104 -9.29 3.58 -11.44
C SER A 104 -10.61 4.34 -11.48
N GLU A 105 -10.62 5.58 -11.98
CA GLU A 105 -11.85 6.36 -12.17
C GLU A 105 -12.84 5.66 -13.10
N GLN A 106 -12.34 5.11 -14.22
CA GLN A 106 -13.17 4.37 -15.15
C GLN A 106 -13.75 3.10 -14.50
N GLN A 107 -12.96 2.39 -13.69
CA GLN A 107 -13.42 1.24 -12.94
C GLN A 107 -14.52 1.61 -11.95
N VAL A 108 -14.42 2.75 -11.25
CA VAL A 108 -15.46 3.24 -10.35
C VAL A 108 -16.75 3.54 -11.12
N ARG A 109 -16.67 4.24 -12.26
CA ARG A 109 -17.85 4.53 -13.09
C ARG A 109 -18.54 3.26 -13.59
N GLU A 110 -17.78 2.26 -14.02
CA GLU A 110 -18.35 0.98 -14.46
C GLU A 110 -18.97 0.20 -13.29
N ALA A 111 -18.33 0.19 -12.11
CA ALA A 111 -18.88 -0.45 -10.92
C ALA A 111 -20.17 0.24 -10.45
N GLU A 112 -20.24 1.57 -10.52
CA GLU A 112 -21.46 2.33 -10.23
C GLU A 112 -22.58 1.99 -11.20
N LYS A 113 -22.27 1.90 -12.49
CA LYS A 113 -23.23 1.47 -13.52
C LYS A 113 -23.75 0.06 -13.24
N GLN A 114 -22.87 -0.91 -13.02
CA GLN A 114 -23.26 -2.28 -12.67
C GLN A 114 -24.13 -2.33 -11.41
N LYS A 115 -23.82 -1.53 -10.40
CA LYS A 115 -24.63 -1.41 -9.18
C LYS A 115 -26.02 -0.85 -9.48
N THR A 116 -26.15 0.14 -10.35
CA THR A 116 -27.46 0.65 -10.77
C THR A 116 -28.26 -0.39 -11.55
N ASP A 117 -27.60 -1.13 -12.45
CA ASP A 117 -28.23 -2.21 -13.24
C ASP A 117 -28.71 -3.36 -12.36
N LEU A 118 -27.90 -3.80 -11.39
CA LEU A 118 -28.28 -4.83 -10.43
C LEU A 118 -29.47 -4.39 -9.56
N ARG A 119 -29.50 -3.14 -9.10
CA ARG A 119 -30.65 -2.59 -8.38
C ARG A 119 -31.91 -2.60 -9.24
N ARG A 120 -31.79 -2.21 -10.52
CA ARG A 120 -32.90 -2.25 -11.48
C ARG A 120 -33.41 -3.67 -11.68
N LEU A 121 -32.52 -4.65 -11.87
CA LEU A 121 -32.88 -6.06 -12.04
C LEU A 121 -33.50 -6.66 -10.78
N LEU A 122 -33.01 -6.29 -9.60
CA LEU A 122 -33.58 -6.72 -8.32
C LEU A 122 -35.00 -6.17 -8.13
N GLU A 123 -35.22 -4.91 -8.47
CA GLU A 123 -36.55 -4.29 -8.43
C GLU A 123 -37.49 -4.93 -9.45
N GLU A 124 -37.02 -5.18 -10.67
CA GLU A 124 -37.79 -5.89 -11.71
C GLU A 124 -38.16 -7.32 -11.28
N SER A 125 -37.24 -8.03 -10.63
CA SER A 125 -37.49 -9.36 -10.06
C SER A 125 -38.56 -9.30 -8.95
N ARG A 126 -38.44 -8.36 -8.01
CA ARG A 126 -39.43 -8.15 -6.94
C ARG A 126 -40.82 -7.88 -7.50
N GLN A 127 -40.94 -7.00 -8.49
CA GLN A 127 -42.21 -6.69 -9.16
C GLN A 127 -42.82 -7.93 -9.82
N ARG A 128 -41.99 -8.76 -10.49
CA ARG A 128 -42.43 -10.04 -11.05
C ARG A 128 -42.91 -11.01 -9.97
N PHE A 129 -42.18 -11.12 -8.86
CA PHE A 129 -42.59 -11.95 -7.72
C PHE A 129 -43.91 -11.47 -7.11
N GLU A 130 -44.10 -10.17 -6.90
CA GLU A 130 -45.35 -9.62 -6.40
C GLU A 130 -46.51 -9.88 -7.36
N LYS A 131 -46.29 -9.71 -8.67
CA LYS A 131 -47.28 -9.99 -9.69
C LYS A 131 -47.70 -11.46 -9.68
N VAL A 132 -46.73 -12.38 -9.71
CA VAL A 132 -47.00 -13.83 -9.63
C VAL A 132 -47.68 -14.20 -8.31
N SER A 133 -47.30 -13.59 -7.19
CA SER A 133 -47.94 -13.82 -5.90
C SER A 133 -49.40 -13.35 -5.87
N LYS A 134 -49.70 -12.17 -6.45
CA LYS A 134 -51.07 -11.67 -6.62
C LYS A 134 -51.86 -12.60 -7.55
N ASP A 135 -51.30 -12.98 -8.69
CA ASP A 135 -51.93 -13.89 -9.65
C ASP A 135 -52.25 -15.25 -9.00
N LEU A 136 -51.31 -15.82 -8.24
CA LEU A 136 -51.49 -17.05 -7.47
C LEU A 136 -52.64 -16.92 -6.46
N LYS A 137 -52.68 -15.83 -5.68
CA LYS A 137 -53.79 -15.56 -4.75
C LYS A 137 -55.13 -15.46 -5.48
N THR A 138 -55.18 -14.79 -6.62
CA THR A 138 -56.41 -14.69 -7.42
C THR A 138 -56.85 -16.03 -8.01
N ALA A 139 -55.89 -16.87 -8.42
CA ALA A 139 -56.18 -18.22 -8.90
C ALA A 139 -56.69 -19.11 -7.75
N GLN A 140 -56.08 -19.00 -6.56
CA GLN A 140 -56.49 -19.74 -5.37
C GLN A 140 -57.88 -19.32 -4.89
N THR A 141 -58.23 -18.02 -4.92
CA THR A 141 -59.59 -17.57 -4.57
C THR A 141 -60.61 -18.01 -5.61
N LYS A 142 -60.30 -17.98 -6.90
CA LYS A 142 -61.16 -18.51 -7.97
C LYS A 142 -61.38 -20.02 -7.84
N LEU A 143 -60.33 -20.78 -7.52
CA LEU A 143 -60.44 -22.22 -7.29
C LEU A 143 -61.21 -22.52 -6.00
N GLY A 144 -60.97 -21.78 -4.91
CA GLY A 144 -61.74 -21.87 -3.68
C GLY A 144 -63.22 -21.53 -3.88
N ALA A 145 -63.51 -20.52 -4.72
CA ALA A 145 -64.86 -20.16 -5.12
C ALA A 145 -65.54 -21.25 -5.97
N SER A 146 -64.79 -21.88 -6.89
CA SER A 146 -65.24 -23.03 -7.68
C SER A 146 -65.55 -24.22 -6.76
N LEU A 147 -64.66 -24.53 -5.82
CA LEU A 147 -64.85 -25.60 -4.84
C LEU A 147 -65.99 -25.29 -3.85
N SER A 148 -66.27 -24.03 -3.52
CA SER A 148 -67.45 -23.66 -2.73
C SER A 148 -68.75 -23.72 -3.53
N SER A 149 -68.68 -23.57 -4.86
CA SER A 149 -69.82 -23.75 -5.76
C SER A 149 -70.11 -25.22 -6.10
N GLU A 150 -69.16 -26.12 -5.83
CA GLU A 150 -69.32 -27.58 -5.97
C GLU A 150 -69.60 -28.29 -4.63
N ARG A 151 -69.54 -27.57 -3.51
CA ARG A 151 -69.74 -28.11 -2.15
C ARG A 151 -71.19 -28.23 -1.69
N SER A 152 -72.10 -28.48 -2.62
CA SER A 152 -73.34 -29.22 -2.33
C SER A 152 -73.20 -30.74 -2.48
N SER A 153 -72.01 -31.28 -2.77
CA SER A 153 -71.82 -32.74 -2.80
C SER A 153 -70.37 -33.12 -2.61
N MET A 154 -70.02 -33.71 -1.46
CA MET A 154 -69.01 -34.77 -1.25
C MET A 154 -68.36 -34.67 0.15
N ASP A 155 -68.84 -35.52 1.04
CA ASP A 155 -68.18 -35.92 2.28
C ASP A 155 -66.96 -36.81 1.96
N SER A 156 -65.82 -36.60 2.62
CA SER A 156 -64.84 -37.67 2.93
C SER A 156 -63.68 -37.17 3.81
N SER A 157 -63.80 -37.46 5.11
CA SER A 157 -62.86 -38.29 5.89
C SER A 157 -61.35 -38.29 5.53
N ARG A 158 -60.51 -37.78 6.46
CA ARG A 158 -59.41 -38.50 7.18
C ARG A 158 -58.23 -37.58 7.62
N SER A 159 -58.20 -37.32 8.93
CA SER A 159 -57.11 -37.52 9.92
C SER A 159 -55.62 -37.19 9.64
N GLY A 160 -54.99 -36.57 10.66
CA GLY A 160 -53.57 -36.74 11.07
C GLY A 160 -52.60 -35.66 10.54
N ALA A 161 -51.66 -35.06 11.29
CA ALA A 161 -50.98 -35.52 12.50
C ALA A 161 -50.35 -34.35 13.28
N ASN A 162 -50.42 -34.45 14.61
CA ASN A 162 -49.57 -33.75 15.58
C ASN A 162 -48.39 -34.66 15.98
N GLY A 163 -47.21 -34.09 16.23
CA GLY A 163 -46.05 -34.73 16.89
C GLY A 163 -44.83 -34.86 15.96
N ALA A 164 -43.58 -34.57 16.32
CA ALA A 164 -42.96 -34.52 17.64
C ALA A 164 -41.70 -33.63 17.62
N ALA A 165 -41.48 -32.86 18.69
CA ALA A 165 -40.22 -32.18 18.97
C ALA A 165 -39.20 -33.19 19.53
N GLY A 166 -38.22 -33.56 18.70
CA GLY A 166 -37.07 -34.37 19.12
C GLY A 166 -35.92 -33.51 19.68
N PRO A 167 -34.92 -34.13 20.35
CA PRO A 167 -33.82 -33.44 21.03
C PRO A 167 -32.92 -32.59 20.12
N GLY A 168 -33.02 -32.75 18.80
CA GLY A 168 -32.20 -32.02 17.82
C GLY A 168 -32.59 -30.56 17.58
N SER A 169 -33.65 -30.05 18.22
CA SER A 169 -34.10 -28.65 17.99
C SER A 169 -33.16 -27.61 18.61
N ALA A 170 -32.51 -27.92 19.73
CA ALA A 170 -31.57 -27.01 20.39
C ALA A 170 -30.21 -26.99 19.68
N ASP A 171 -29.72 -28.16 19.26
CA ASP A 171 -28.51 -28.30 18.45
C ASP A 171 -28.65 -27.60 17.10
N ASN A 172 -29.85 -27.60 16.51
CA ASN A 172 -30.10 -26.87 15.26
C ASN A 172 -29.98 -25.34 15.45
N MET A 173 -30.40 -24.82 16.60
CA MET A 173 -30.25 -23.38 16.91
C MET A 173 -28.80 -23.01 17.17
N TYR A 174 -28.04 -23.84 17.88
CA TYR A 174 -26.60 -23.65 18.10
C TYR A 174 -25.80 -23.76 16.80
N LEU A 175 -26.09 -24.77 15.99
CA LEU A 175 -25.50 -24.96 14.67
C LEU A 175 -25.81 -23.78 13.76
N LYS A 176 -27.05 -23.27 13.75
CA LYS A 176 -27.44 -22.08 13.00
C LYS A 176 -26.59 -20.87 13.39
N THR A 177 -26.38 -20.64 14.68
CA THR A 177 -25.55 -19.54 15.17
C THR A 177 -24.09 -19.70 14.76
N ILE A 178 -23.52 -20.90 14.87
CA ILE A 178 -22.12 -21.15 14.48
C ILE A 178 -21.93 -21.02 12.97
N LEU A 179 -22.84 -21.54 12.16
CA LEU A 179 -22.78 -21.40 10.71
C LEU A 179 -22.92 -19.94 10.28
N LEU A 180 -23.76 -19.16 10.98
CA LEU A 180 -23.90 -17.72 10.72
C LEU A 180 -22.61 -16.97 11.09
N GLN A 181 -22.03 -17.26 12.25
CA GLN A 181 -20.75 -16.70 12.68
C GLN A 181 -19.61 -17.05 11.71
N PHE A 182 -19.59 -18.29 11.21
CA PHE A 182 -18.62 -18.77 10.23
C PHE A 182 -18.70 -18.02 8.90
N LEU A 183 -19.92 -17.74 8.43
CA LEU A 183 -20.16 -16.98 7.20
C LEU A 183 -19.86 -15.49 7.36
N GLU A 184 -20.15 -14.90 8.52
CA GLU A 184 -19.88 -13.50 8.84
C GLU A 184 -18.39 -13.19 8.93
N GLN A 185 -17.60 -14.13 9.46
CA GLN A 185 -16.16 -13.98 9.64
C GLN A 185 -15.42 -14.10 8.31
N LYS A 186 -14.76 -13.03 7.83
CA LYS A 186 -14.05 -13.02 6.53
C LYS A 186 -12.62 -13.58 6.58
N ASP A 187 -12.07 -13.79 7.77
CA ASP A 187 -10.72 -14.30 7.95
C ASP A 187 -10.68 -15.83 7.84
N ASN A 188 -9.92 -16.33 6.87
CA ASN A 188 -9.75 -17.76 6.62
C ASN A 188 -9.07 -18.49 7.79
N ARG A 189 -8.18 -17.82 8.55
CA ARG A 189 -7.53 -18.43 9.73
C ARG A 189 -8.53 -18.69 10.85
N LEU A 190 -9.47 -17.77 11.04
CA LEU A 190 -10.52 -17.92 12.05
C LEU A 190 -11.58 -18.94 11.60
N ARG A 191 -11.92 -19.00 10.30
CA ARG A 191 -12.76 -20.06 9.74
C ARG A 191 -12.15 -21.45 9.92
N GLU A 192 -10.84 -21.60 9.72
CA GLU A 192 -10.13 -22.87 9.95
C GLU A 192 -10.21 -23.33 11.41
N GLN A 193 -10.14 -22.40 12.38
CA GLN A 193 -10.30 -22.72 13.81
C GLN A 193 -11.71 -23.23 14.19
N LEU A 194 -12.72 -22.91 13.39
CA LEU A 194 -14.10 -23.38 13.60
C LEU A 194 -14.34 -24.80 13.04
N VAL A 195 -13.46 -25.31 12.17
CA VAL A 195 -13.62 -26.65 11.56
C VAL A 195 -13.68 -27.77 12.60
N PRO A 196 -12.84 -27.81 13.65
CA PRO A 196 -12.95 -28.83 14.72
C PRO A 196 -14.22 -28.69 15.57
N VAL A 197 -14.77 -27.48 15.69
CA VAL A 197 -16.04 -27.23 16.41
C VAL A 197 -17.21 -27.76 15.58
N LEU A 198 -17.27 -27.41 14.30
CA LEU A 198 -18.23 -27.95 13.34
C LEU A 198 -18.13 -29.47 13.23
N GLY A 199 -16.92 -30.02 13.23
CA GLY A 199 -16.69 -31.46 13.19
C GLY A 199 -17.27 -32.20 14.40
N ARG A 200 -17.25 -31.60 15.59
CA ARG A 200 -17.89 -32.18 16.79
C ARG A 200 -19.42 -32.15 16.72
N ILE A 201 -19.99 -31.10 16.14
CA ILE A 201 -21.46 -30.92 16.07
C ILE A 201 -22.06 -31.76 14.93
N LEU A 202 -21.38 -31.79 13.78
CA LEU A 202 -21.84 -32.48 12.56
C LEU A 202 -21.20 -33.86 12.37
N GLN A 203 -20.40 -34.32 13.33
CA GLN A 203 -19.71 -35.62 13.31
C GLN A 203 -18.84 -35.83 12.05
N PHE A 204 -17.99 -34.86 11.73
CA PHE A 204 -17.08 -34.97 10.59
C PHE A 204 -16.08 -36.11 10.79
N ASN A 205 -15.84 -36.86 9.71
CA ASN A 205 -14.67 -37.72 9.64
C ASN A 205 -13.44 -36.90 9.18
N LYS A 206 -12.23 -37.49 9.28
CA LYS A 206 -10.98 -36.83 8.86
C LYS A 206 -10.98 -36.36 7.40
N THR A 207 -11.76 -37.02 6.53
CA THR A 207 -11.85 -36.64 5.11
C THR A 207 -12.73 -35.41 4.91
N ASP A 208 -13.82 -35.29 5.67
CA ASP A 208 -14.73 -34.15 5.62
C ASP A 208 -14.07 -32.90 6.17
N GLU A 209 -13.32 -33.01 7.28
CA GLU A 209 -12.55 -31.88 7.80
C GLU A 209 -11.50 -31.36 6.80
N LYS A 210 -10.83 -32.28 6.07
CA LYS A 210 -9.83 -31.89 5.07
C LYS A 210 -10.49 -31.12 3.92
N LYS A 211 -11.59 -31.67 3.37
CA LYS A 211 -12.36 -31.00 2.31
C LYS A 211 -12.89 -29.62 2.75
N TRP A 212 -13.30 -29.50 4.01
CA TRP A 212 -13.74 -28.22 4.57
C TRP A 212 -12.62 -27.19 4.68
N ARG A 213 -11.42 -27.60 5.13
CA ARG A 213 -10.25 -26.71 5.15
C ARG A 213 -9.87 -26.24 3.75
N ASP A 214 -9.84 -27.16 2.79
CA ASP A 214 -9.55 -26.84 1.38
C ASP A 214 -10.60 -25.86 0.82
N ALA A 215 -11.89 -26.08 1.09
CA ALA A 215 -12.97 -25.19 0.65
C ALA A 215 -12.86 -23.77 1.24
N ILE A 216 -12.47 -23.62 2.51
CA ILE A 216 -12.27 -22.31 3.17
C ILE A 216 -11.21 -21.48 2.44
N GLN A 217 -10.11 -22.11 2.02
CA GLN A 217 -9.03 -21.41 1.31
C GLN A 217 -9.49 -20.81 -0.03
N HIS A 218 -10.51 -21.41 -0.65
CA HIS A 218 -11.03 -20.98 -1.95
C HIS A 218 -12.27 -20.07 -1.87
N ILE A 219 -12.87 -19.85 -0.68
CA ILE A 219 -14.09 -19.02 -0.52
C ILE A 219 -13.85 -17.53 -0.85
N ASN A 220 -12.62 -17.01 -0.75
CA ASN A 220 -12.31 -15.59 -0.96
C ASN A 220 -11.81 -15.27 -2.39
N VAL A 221 -11.84 -16.21 -3.33
CA VAL A 221 -11.30 -16.03 -4.71
C VAL A 221 -12.35 -15.50 -5.70
N ARG A 222 -13.35 -14.73 -5.24
CA ARG A 222 -14.31 -14.03 -6.11
C ARG A 222 -14.61 -12.62 -5.64
#